data_AF-A0A0G4IKP7-F1
#
_entry.id   AF-A0A0G4IKP7-F1
#
_cell.length_a   1.000
_cell.length_b   1.000
_cell.length_c   1.000
_cell.angle_alpha   90.00
_cell.angle_beta   90.00
_cell.angle_gamma   90.00
#
_symmetry.space_group_name_H-M   'P 1'
#
loop_
_entity.id
_entity.type
_entity.pdbx_description
1 polymer ?
#
loop_
_entity_poly.entity_id
_entity_poly.type
_entity_poly.pdbx_seq_one_letter_code
_entity_poly.pdbx_strand_id
1 'polypeptide(L)'
;MGDEEEVERKYEVQFDGDEAKLPFLSKDGQAAAKFANGDTYTGAYVGGKRQGQGVYTWSNPSASYTGEWQAGKRHGTGTMTYPDKSKYEGDWVDGQRHGRGLYSYSNGDRFLGTFDKDVKNGEGTYVYGHDGSMIAGRWANGKLISGQWTSKDGTKMSGTFSDHVPTGEVLFAFPNGNQMSGRMSSAVTKRQIRRLQSRLLKGQPSLSVKSDNRKKAVQLGGRLEKEKRALEEAMARYQENARFIMAEHEAVHNDQERKLLNKIEARLSKVKSKRTFCSSP
;
A
#
# COMPACT_ATOMS: atom_id res chain seq x y z
N MET A 1 23.00 -55.37 24.93
CA MET A 1 22.48 -54.01 25.18
C MET A 1 22.43 -53.32 23.84
N GLY A 2 21.29 -53.45 23.17
CA GLY A 2 20.91 -52.59 22.06
C GLY A 2 19.99 -51.48 22.57
N ASP A 3 19.62 -50.48 21.79
CA ASP A 3 20.04 -50.18 20.42
C ASP A 3 20.01 -48.66 20.18
N GLU A 4 20.78 -48.23 19.19
CA GLU A 4 20.62 -47.02 18.36
C GLU A 4 20.43 -45.66 19.06
N GLU A 5 21.47 -44.82 18.94
CA GLU A 5 21.35 -43.36 19.03
C GLU A 5 20.19 -42.87 18.15
N GLU A 6 19.27 -42.10 18.73
CA GLU A 6 18.24 -41.36 18.00
C GLU A 6 18.92 -40.22 17.22
N VAL A 7 19.57 -40.56 16.11
CA VAL A 7 20.19 -39.59 15.20
C VAL A 7 19.06 -38.78 14.58
N GLU A 8 18.83 -37.60 15.12
CA GLU A 8 17.87 -36.59 14.66
C GLU A 8 18.27 -36.13 13.24
N ARG A 9 17.88 -36.91 12.22
CA ARG A 9 18.25 -36.67 10.83
C ARG A 9 17.56 -35.41 10.32
N LYS A 10 18.31 -34.30 10.29
CA LYS A 10 17.94 -33.05 9.65
C LYS A 10 17.60 -33.25 8.17
N TYR A 11 16.30 -33.43 7.92
CA TYR A 11 15.47 -33.16 6.72
C TYR A 11 16.14 -33.02 5.34
N GLU A 12 15.63 -33.75 4.35
CA GLU A 12 15.48 -33.30 2.94
C GLU A 12 14.33 -34.12 2.26
N VAL A 13 13.32 -33.49 1.63
CA VAL A 13 13.11 -33.34 0.14
C VAL A 13 12.58 -34.65 -0.52
N GLN A 14 11.53 -34.73 -1.36
CA GLN A 14 10.67 -33.81 -2.16
C GLN A 14 9.34 -34.51 -2.59
N PHE A 15 8.35 -33.84 -3.25
CA PHE A 15 7.66 -34.25 -4.52
C PHE A 15 6.47 -33.36 -4.99
N ASP A 16 5.77 -33.79 -6.06
CA ASP A 16 5.00 -33.04 -7.08
C ASP A 16 3.47 -33.32 -7.05
N GLY A 17 2.67 -32.39 -7.60
CA GLY A 17 1.27 -32.62 -8.02
C GLY A 17 0.19 -32.84 -6.93
N ASP A 18 -0.56 -31.78 -6.61
CA ASP A 18 -1.73 -31.74 -5.69
C ASP A 18 -1.45 -32.09 -4.20
N GLU A 19 -2.30 -31.56 -3.30
CA GLU A 19 -2.17 -31.67 -1.82
C GLU A 19 -2.48 -33.09 -1.28
N ALA A 20 -1.86 -34.13 -1.84
CA ALA A 20 -1.94 -35.48 -1.29
C ALA A 20 -1.37 -35.51 0.15
N LYS A 21 -2.09 -36.18 1.07
CA LYS A 21 -1.77 -36.22 2.50
C LYS A 21 -0.31 -36.62 2.74
N LEU A 22 0.52 -35.66 3.16
CA LEU A 22 1.93 -35.87 3.50
C LEU A 22 2.05 -36.91 4.63
N PRO A 23 2.54 -38.15 4.38
CA PRO A 23 2.42 -39.24 5.36
C PRO A 23 3.22 -38.99 6.64
N PHE A 24 4.37 -38.33 6.55
CA PHE A 24 5.24 -37.98 7.68
C PHE A 24 4.88 -36.66 8.35
N LEU A 25 4.10 -35.81 7.66
CA LEU A 25 3.55 -34.54 8.16
C LEU A 25 2.08 -34.70 8.62
N SER A 26 1.70 -35.96 8.90
CA SER A 26 0.43 -36.36 9.54
C SER A 26 0.37 -36.04 11.03
N LYS A 27 1.48 -35.56 11.61
CA LYS A 27 1.49 -34.91 12.93
C LYS A 27 1.32 -33.41 12.74
N ASP A 28 0.23 -32.87 13.27
CA ASP A 28 0.00 -31.43 13.39
C ASP A 28 1.17 -30.78 14.16
N GLY A 29 1.64 -29.61 13.71
CA GLY A 29 2.81 -28.98 14.31
C GLY A 29 3.58 -28.06 13.36
N GLN A 30 4.76 -27.62 13.79
CA GLN A 30 5.67 -26.78 13.01
C GLN A 30 6.56 -27.64 12.12
N ALA A 31 6.75 -27.25 10.86
CA ALA A 31 7.68 -27.92 9.95
C ALA A 31 8.30 -26.95 8.92
N ALA A 32 9.43 -27.37 8.35
CA ALA A 32 10.02 -26.77 7.17
C ALA A 32 9.96 -27.76 6.00
N ALA A 33 9.48 -27.30 4.84
CA ALA A 33 9.33 -28.06 3.61
C ALA A 33 10.05 -27.35 2.45
N LYS A 34 10.68 -28.13 1.57
CA LYS A 34 11.35 -27.68 0.35
C LYS A 34 10.81 -28.51 -0.83
N PHE A 35 10.22 -27.83 -1.80
CA PHE A 35 9.42 -28.42 -2.88
C PHE A 35 10.27 -28.72 -4.13
N ALA A 36 9.68 -29.43 -5.11
CA ALA A 36 10.35 -29.85 -6.35
C ALA A 36 10.78 -28.67 -7.22
N ASN A 37 9.93 -27.67 -7.31
CA ASN A 37 10.17 -26.39 -7.97
C ASN A 37 11.14 -25.46 -7.20
N GLY A 38 11.74 -25.92 -6.09
CA GLY A 38 12.64 -25.14 -5.25
C GLY A 38 11.97 -24.14 -4.31
N ASP A 39 10.63 -24.06 -4.30
CA ASP A 39 9.90 -23.26 -3.31
C ASP A 39 10.15 -23.80 -1.90
N THR A 40 9.90 -22.98 -0.87
CA THR A 40 9.95 -23.43 0.52
C THR A 40 8.76 -22.94 1.33
N TYR A 41 8.43 -23.69 2.38
CA TYR A 41 7.50 -23.26 3.43
C TYR A 41 8.07 -23.59 4.80
N THR A 42 7.99 -22.65 5.74
CA THR A 42 8.27 -22.88 7.16
C THR A 42 7.13 -22.32 7.99
N GLY A 43 6.45 -23.18 8.75
CA GLY A 43 5.30 -22.79 9.56
C GLY A 43 4.48 -23.97 10.05
N ALA A 44 3.29 -23.69 10.58
CA ALA A 44 2.42 -24.73 11.12
C ALA A 44 1.62 -25.47 10.03
N TYR A 45 1.36 -26.74 10.31
CA TYR A 45 0.49 -27.63 9.55
C TYR A 45 -0.57 -28.24 10.45
N VAL A 46 -1.78 -28.41 9.91
CA VAL A 46 -2.86 -29.22 10.50
C VAL A 46 -3.45 -30.12 9.42
N GLY A 47 -3.54 -31.42 9.67
CA GLY A 47 -4.07 -32.40 8.71
C GLY A 47 -3.31 -32.43 7.37
N GLY A 48 -2.01 -32.12 7.37
CA GLY A 48 -1.17 -31.99 6.18
C GLY A 48 -1.32 -30.65 5.42
N LYS A 49 -2.15 -29.71 5.87
CA LYS A 49 -2.34 -28.39 5.23
C LYS A 49 -1.71 -27.27 6.04
N ARG A 50 -1.16 -26.26 5.36
CA ARG A 50 -0.61 -25.02 5.98
C ARG A 50 -1.67 -24.32 6.82
N GLN A 51 -1.34 -23.98 8.06
CA GLN A 51 -2.28 -23.45 9.06
C GLN A 51 -1.55 -22.53 10.04
N GLY A 52 -2.19 -21.44 10.51
CA GLY A 52 -1.57 -20.50 11.44
C GLY A 52 -0.42 -19.71 10.78
N GLN A 53 0.54 -19.25 11.59
CA GLN A 53 1.66 -18.45 11.07
C GLN A 53 2.62 -19.29 10.23
N GLY A 54 3.07 -18.74 9.08
CA GLY A 54 4.08 -19.37 8.25
C GLY A 54 4.65 -18.48 7.14
N VAL A 55 5.86 -18.80 6.73
CA VAL A 55 6.59 -18.17 5.62
C VAL A 55 6.58 -19.10 4.42
N TYR A 56 6.18 -18.61 3.25
CA TYR A 56 6.35 -19.28 1.97
C TYR A 56 7.27 -18.46 1.06
N THR A 57 8.21 -19.12 0.38
CA THR A 57 9.07 -18.48 -0.63
C THR A 57 8.89 -19.17 -1.97
N TRP A 58 8.45 -18.42 -2.98
CA TRP A 58 8.54 -18.85 -4.37
C TRP A 58 9.98 -18.65 -4.85
N SER A 59 10.55 -19.68 -5.46
CA SER A 59 11.93 -19.65 -5.97
C SER A 59 12.02 -18.88 -7.28
N ASN A 60 11.08 -19.15 -8.20
CA ASN A 60 11.07 -18.60 -9.55
C ASN A 60 9.62 -18.44 -10.09
N PRO A 61 9.14 -17.20 -10.34
CA PRO A 61 9.82 -15.94 -10.05
C PRO A 61 9.92 -15.69 -8.54
N SER A 62 11.06 -15.14 -8.09
CA SER A 62 11.35 -14.98 -6.67
C SER A 62 10.34 -14.08 -5.95
N ALA A 63 9.59 -14.64 -5.01
CA ALA A 63 8.58 -13.93 -4.21
C ALA A 63 8.49 -14.54 -2.80
N SER A 64 7.86 -13.86 -1.86
CA SER A 64 7.61 -14.41 -0.53
C SER A 64 6.31 -13.94 0.09
N TYR A 65 5.74 -14.77 0.96
CA TYR A 65 4.63 -14.43 1.84
C TYR A 65 4.99 -14.81 3.27
N THR A 66 4.77 -13.89 4.22
CA THR A 66 4.90 -14.13 5.65
C THR A 66 3.59 -13.70 6.31
N GLY A 67 2.89 -14.63 6.97
CA GLY A 67 1.63 -14.31 7.63
C GLY A 67 0.80 -15.54 7.96
N GLU A 68 -0.49 -15.33 8.15
CA GLU A 68 -1.42 -16.38 8.52
C GLU A 68 -1.87 -17.26 7.34
N TRP A 69 -2.11 -18.52 7.64
CA TRP A 69 -2.58 -19.55 6.73
C TRP A 69 -3.81 -20.23 7.31
N GLN A 70 -4.77 -20.56 6.44
CA GLN A 70 -5.93 -21.37 6.80
C GLN A 70 -6.18 -22.40 5.70
N ALA A 71 -6.20 -23.69 6.08
CA ALA A 71 -6.48 -24.81 5.18
C ALA A 71 -5.71 -24.78 3.85
N GLY A 72 -4.42 -24.41 3.90
CA GLY A 72 -3.53 -24.35 2.74
C GLY A 72 -3.47 -22.99 2.03
N LYS A 73 -4.34 -22.02 2.34
CA LYS A 73 -4.41 -20.70 1.71
C LYS A 73 -3.90 -19.58 2.63
N ARG A 74 -3.43 -18.47 2.06
CA ARG A 74 -3.17 -17.21 2.81
C ARG A 74 -4.48 -16.70 3.42
N HIS A 75 -4.47 -16.35 4.68
CA HIS A 75 -5.63 -15.84 5.42
C HIS A 75 -5.16 -14.80 6.45
N GLY A 76 -6.07 -14.17 7.20
CA GLY A 76 -5.73 -13.32 8.35
C GLY A 76 -4.82 -12.16 7.96
N THR A 77 -3.86 -11.82 8.80
CA THR A 77 -2.87 -10.78 8.52
C THR A 77 -1.63 -11.36 7.82
N GLY A 78 -1.09 -10.63 6.83
CA GLY A 78 0.14 -11.08 6.18
C GLY A 78 0.75 -10.11 5.17
N THR A 79 2.04 -10.36 4.92
CA THR A 79 2.92 -9.56 4.07
C THR A 79 3.36 -10.38 2.87
N MET A 80 3.01 -9.93 1.65
CA MET A 80 3.46 -10.50 0.38
C MET A 80 4.50 -9.57 -0.26
N THR A 81 5.67 -10.11 -0.62
CA THR A 81 6.67 -9.46 -1.46
C THR A 81 6.65 -10.10 -2.84
N TYR A 82 6.40 -9.30 -3.87
CA TYR A 82 6.26 -9.76 -5.26
C TYR A 82 7.60 -9.71 -6.01
N PRO A 83 7.73 -10.40 -7.17
CA PRO A 83 8.98 -10.44 -7.93
C PRO A 83 9.49 -9.08 -8.42
N ASP A 84 8.58 -8.16 -8.74
CA ASP A 84 8.88 -6.78 -9.13
C ASP A 84 9.37 -5.89 -7.98
N LYS A 85 9.45 -6.44 -6.76
CA LYS A 85 9.74 -5.75 -5.48
C LYS A 85 8.60 -4.89 -4.95
N SER A 86 7.40 -4.94 -5.53
CA SER A 86 6.22 -4.44 -4.83
C SER A 86 5.90 -5.30 -3.60
N LYS A 87 5.18 -4.72 -2.65
CA LYS A 87 4.86 -5.33 -1.35
C LYS A 87 3.41 -5.03 -0.98
N TYR A 88 2.68 -6.02 -0.49
CA TYR A 88 1.39 -5.83 0.17
C TYR A 88 1.47 -6.26 1.63
N GLU A 89 0.88 -5.47 2.52
CA GLU A 89 0.79 -5.71 3.96
C GLU A 89 -0.65 -5.43 4.40
N GLY A 90 -1.37 -6.43 4.88
CA GLY A 90 -2.78 -6.27 5.22
C GLY A 90 -3.53 -7.58 5.37
N ASP A 91 -4.85 -7.51 5.24
CA ASP A 91 -5.75 -8.63 5.45
C ASP A 91 -5.84 -9.54 4.21
N TRP A 92 -5.99 -10.84 4.44
CA TRP A 92 -6.12 -11.88 3.43
C TRP A 92 -7.31 -12.77 3.72
N VAL A 93 -8.06 -13.13 2.67
CA VAL A 93 -9.14 -14.12 2.75
C VAL A 93 -9.03 -15.04 1.54
N ASP A 94 -9.04 -16.35 1.77
CA ASP A 94 -8.99 -17.40 0.74
C ASP A 94 -7.86 -17.23 -0.31
N GLY A 95 -6.70 -16.71 0.11
CA GLY A 95 -5.56 -16.48 -0.77
C GLY A 95 -5.56 -15.12 -1.48
N GLN A 96 -6.59 -14.29 -1.31
CA GLN A 96 -6.78 -12.99 -1.98
C GLN A 96 -6.61 -11.84 -0.98
N ARG A 97 -6.13 -10.68 -1.44
CA ARG A 97 -6.10 -9.47 -0.60
C ARG A 97 -7.52 -9.00 -0.31
N HIS A 98 -7.78 -8.68 0.96
CA HIS A 98 -9.10 -8.28 1.45
C HIS A 98 -8.95 -7.17 2.50
N GLY A 99 -10.05 -6.74 3.13
CA GLY A 99 -10.02 -5.90 4.32
C GLY A 99 -9.24 -4.60 4.12
N ARG A 100 -8.36 -4.24 5.06
CA ARG A 100 -7.43 -3.11 4.95
C ARG A 100 -6.04 -3.61 4.51
N GLY A 101 -5.35 -2.81 3.71
CA GLY A 101 -3.94 -3.05 3.45
C GLY A 101 -3.19 -1.87 2.85
N LEU A 102 -1.87 -1.91 3.02
CA LEU A 102 -0.88 -1.07 2.36
C LEU A 102 -0.29 -1.85 1.19
N TYR A 103 -0.36 -1.28 -0.02
CA TYR A 103 0.35 -1.77 -1.19
C TYR A 103 1.43 -0.75 -1.57
N SER A 104 2.70 -1.13 -1.40
CA SER A 104 3.86 -0.37 -1.85
C SER A 104 4.28 -0.88 -3.24
N TYR A 105 4.24 0.00 -4.23
CA TYR A 105 4.60 -0.32 -5.61
C TYR A 105 6.12 -0.21 -5.83
N SER A 106 6.61 -0.97 -6.82
CA SER A 106 8.02 -1.00 -7.21
C SER A 106 8.56 0.33 -7.77
N ASN A 107 7.66 1.21 -8.25
CA ASN A 107 7.98 2.58 -8.68
C ASN A 107 8.01 3.60 -7.51
N GLY A 108 7.80 3.17 -6.27
CA GLY A 108 7.76 4.02 -5.07
C GLY A 108 6.38 4.58 -4.73
N ASP A 109 5.37 4.43 -5.59
CA ASP A 109 3.99 4.79 -5.24
C ASP A 109 3.47 3.89 -4.12
N ARG A 110 2.49 4.38 -3.34
CA ARG A 110 1.87 3.61 -2.24
C ARG A 110 0.35 3.75 -2.28
N PHE A 111 -0.36 2.71 -1.87
CA PHE A 111 -1.81 2.75 -1.67
C PHE A 111 -2.18 2.15 -0.32
N LEU A 112 -2.76 2.96 0.57
CA LEU A 112 -3.34 2.50 1.84
C LEU A 112 -4.86 2.61 1.73
N GLY A 113 -5.57 1.50 1.81
CA GLY A 113 -7.02 1.50 1.67
C GLY A 113 -7.63 0.12 1.82
N THR A 114 -8.89 0.01 1.44
CA THR A 114 -9.60 -1.27 1.48
C THR A 114 -9.54 -2.05 0.17
N PHE A 115 -9.48 -3.37 0.31
CA PHE A 115 -9.42 -4.34 -0.77
C PHE A 115 -10.59 -5.33 -0.65
N ASP A 116 -11.13 -5.73 -1.80
CA ASP A 116 -12.10 -6.78 -1.94
C ASP A 116 -11.67 -7.65 -3.13
N LYS A 117 -11.37 -8.93 -2.86
CA LYS A 117 -10.95 -9.94 -3.84
C LYS A 117 -9.84 -9.43 -4.77
N ASP A 118 -8.71 -9.05 -4.16
CA ASP A 118 -7.53 -8.47 -4.84
C ASP A 118 -7.70 -7.09 -5.49
N VAL A 119 -8.90 -6.50 -5.44
CA VAL A 119 -9.23 -5.23 -6.10
C VAL A 119 -9.44 -4.10 -5.08
N LYS A 120 -8.93 -2.89 -5.35
CA LYS A 120 -9.18 -1.71 -4.51
C LYS A 120 -10.67 -1.37 -4.52
N ASN A 121 -11.30 -1.38 -3.35
CA ASN A 121 -12.74 -1.22 -3.21
C ASN A 121 -13.05 -0.62 -1.83
N GLY A 122 -13.85 0.45 -1.77
CA GLY A 122 -14.06 1.24 -0.56
C GLY A 122 -13.09 2.42 -0.44
N GLU A 123 -12.70 2.81 0.77
CA GLU A 123 -11.90 4.02 0.99
C GLU A 123 -10.40 3.77 0.85
N GLY A 124 -9.66 4.72 0.26
CA GLY A 124 -8.21 4.60 0.14
C GLY A 124 -7.48 5.86 -0.30
N THR A 125 -6.22 5.96 0.13
CA THR A 125 -5.26 7.01 -0.20
C THR A 125 -4.15 6.42 -1.06
N TYR A 126 -3.98 6.95 -2.27
CA TYR A 126 -2.83 6.68 -3.13
C TYR A 126 -1.83 7.84 -3.01
N VAL A 127 -0.56 7.55 -2.80
CA VAL A 127 0.55 8.52 -2.72
C VAL A 127 1.51 8.25 -3.87
N TYR A 128 1.84 9.27 -4.64
CA TYR A 128 2.78 9.19 -5.74
C TYR A 128 4.21 9.35 -5.23
N GLY A 129 5.07 8.34 -5.41
CA GLY A 129 6.41 8.31 -4.85
C GLY A 129 7.36 9.36 -5.45
N HIS A 130 7.10 9.80 -6.69
CA HIS A 130 7.98 10.73 -7.42
C HIS A 130 7.89 12.19 -6.93
N ASP A 131 6.75 12.63 -6.39
CA ASP A 131 6.53 14.02 -5.98
C ASP A 131 5.83 14.18 -4.62
N GLY A 132 5.34 13.11 -4.00
CA GLY A 132 4.58 13.15 -2.75
C GLY A 132 3.16 13.69 -2.91
N SER A 133 2.69 13.95 -4.14
CA SER A 133 1.27 14.22 -4.36
C SER A 133 0.44 12.98 -4.01
N MET A 134 -0.83 13.18 -3.68
CA MET A 134 -1.69 12.09 -3.24
C MET A 134 -3.13 12.27 -3.69
N ILE A 135 -3.86 11.17 -3.77
CA ILE A 135 -5.30 11.17 -4.03
C ILE A 135 -6.00 10.25 -3.04
N ALA A 136 -6.88 10.84 -2.23
CA ALA A 136 -7.65 10.14 -1.21
C ALA A 136 -9.13 10.18 -1.57
N GLY A 137 -9.82 9.06 -1.43
CA GLY A 137 -11.21 8.96 -1.83
C GLY A 137 -11.76 7.54 -1.88
N ARG A 138 -12.94 7.43 -2.49
CA ARG A 138 -13.66 6.18 -2.67
C ARG A 138 -13.31 5.52 -3.99
N TRP A 139 -12.94 4.26 -3.90
CA TRP A 139 -12.57 3.36 -4.98
C TRP A 139 -13.67 2.32 -5.20
N ALA A 140 -13.88 1.92 -6.45
CA ALA A 140 -14.70 0.79 -6.82
C ALA A 140 -14.07 0.11 -8.04
N ASN A 141 -13.98 -1.23 -8.01
CA ASN A 141 -13.41 -2.03 -9.10
C ASN A 141 -12.00 -1.54 -9.54
N GLY A 142 -11.16 -1.13 -8.58
CA GLY A 142 -9.80 -0.65 -8.83
C GLY A 142 -9.69 0.82 -9.27
N LYS A 143 -10.82 1.47 -9.58
CA LYS A 143 -10.89 2.85 -10.08
C LYS A 143 -11.34 3.81 -8.99
N LEU A 144 -10.79 5.02 -8.99
CA LEU A 144 -11.27 6.11 -8.15
C LEU A 144 -12.59 6.65 -8.71
N ILE A 145 -13.60 6.83 -7.86
CA ILE A 145 -14.94 7.32 -8.21
C ILE A 145 -15.15 8.76 -7.72
N SER A 146 -14.68 9.07 -6.51
CA SER A 146 -14.76 10.41 -5.91
C SER A 146 -13.65 10.60 -4.90
N GLY A 147 -13.09 11.81 -4.80
CA GLY A 147 -11.98 12.06 -3.87
C GLY A 147 -11.41 13.47 -3.94
N GLN A 148 -10.31 13.65 -3.23
CA GLN A 148 -9.49 14.85 -3.22
C GLN A 148 -8.06 14.49 -3.65
N TRP A 149 -7.62 15.05 -4.78
CA TRP A 149 -6.19 15.12 -5.10
C TRP A 149 -5.54 16.25 -4.30
N THR A 150 -4.32 16.05 -3.84
CA THR A 150 -3.49 17.05 -3.17
C THR A 150 -2.12 17.05 -3.83
N SER A 151 -1.73 18.16 -4.45
CA SER A 151 -0.40 18.35 -5.03
C SER A 151 0.68 18.53 -3.98
N LYS A 152 1.94 18.38 -4.40
CA LYS A 152 3.14 18.74 -3.64
C LYS A 152 3.12 20.18 -3.09
N ASP A 153 2.51 21.13 -3.81
CA ASP A 153 2.38 22.52 -3.35
C ASP A 153 1.26 22.75 -2.31
N GLY A 154 0.46 21.72 -1.99
CA GLY A 154 -0.65 21.79 -1.06
C GLY A 154 -2.00 22.19 -1.67
N THR A 155 -2.06 22.48 -2.98
CA THR A 155 -3.33 22.69 -3.69
C THR A 155 -4.16 21.41 -3.67
N LYS A 156 -5.44 21.55 -3.35
CA LYS A 156 -6.41 20.45 -3.28
C LYS A 156 -7.40 20.57 -4.43
N MET A 157 -7.73 19.45 -5.07
CA MET A 157 -8.78 19.35 -6.08
C MET A 157 -9.74 18.22 -5.68
N SER A 158 -10.95 18.59 -5.28
CA SER A 158 -12.01 17.67 -4.87
C SER A 158 -13.06 17.52 -5.97
N GLY A 159 -13.56 16.30 -6.20
CA GLY A 159 -14.61 16.04 -7.20
C GLY A 159 -14.90 14.57 -7.46
N THR A 160 -15.67 14.29 -8.51
CA THR A 160 -15.88 12.93 -9.03
C THR A 160 -14.93 12.63 -10.20
N PHE A 161 -14.65 11.35 -10.40
CA PHE A 161 -13.67 10.85 -11.37
C PHE A 161 -14.27 9.73 -12.20
N SER A 162 -13.96 9.73 -13.50
CA SER A 162 -14.28 8.66 -14.44
C SER A 162 -12.99 8.28 -15.15
N ASP A 163 -12.53 7.03 -15.01
CA ASP A 163 -11.26 6.54 -15.56
C ASP A 163 -10.06 7.46 -15.26
N HIS A 164 -9.95 7.88 -13.99
CA HIS A 164 -8.94 8.83 -13.47
C HIS A 164 -9.02 10.26 -14.02
N VAL A 165 -10.00 10.58 -14.88
CA VAL A 165 -10.26 11.94 -15.36
C VAL A 165 -11.27 12.62 -14.42
N PRO A 166 -10.99 13.84 -13.91
CA PRO A 166 -11.98 14.61 -13.16
C PRO A 166 -13.19 14.95 -14.03
N THR A 167 -14.39 14.76 -13.49
CA THR A 167 -15.66 14.97 -14.20
C THR A 167 -16.68 15.62 -13.28
N GLY A 168 -17.70 16.28 -13.84
CA GLY A 168 -18.72 16.97 -13.05
C GLY A 168 -18.19 18.26 -12.43
N GLU A 169 -18.78 18.67 -11.31
CA GLU A 169 -18.29 19.82 -10.55
C GLU A 169 -17.02 19.44 -9.77
N VAL A 170 -15.99 20.27 -9.88
CA VAL A 170 -14.76 20.16 -9.10
C VAL A 170 -14.50 21.44 -8.31
N LEU A 171 -13.88 21.30 -7.14
CA LEU A 171 -13.45 22.40 -6.28
C LEU A 171 -11.93 22.37 -6.13
N PHE A 172 -11.28 23.45 -6.54
CA PHE A 172 -9.89 23.73 -6.22
C PHE A 172 -9.82 24.58 -4.96
N ALA A 173 -8.94 24.21 -4.02
CA ALA A 173 -8.58 25.01 -2.85
C ALA A 173 -7.06 25.17 -2.80
N PHE A 174 -6.59 26.40 -2.82
CA PHE A 174 -5.17 26.74 -2.90
C PHE A 174 -4.56 26.99 -1.49
N PRO A 175 -3.23 26.85 -1.31
CA PRO A 175 -2.59 27.04 -0.01
C PRO A 175 -2.79 28.42 0.62
N ASN A 176 -3.02 29.45 -0.20
CA ASN A 176 -3.31 30.81 0.23
C ASN A 176 -4.78 31.04 0.67
N GLY A 177 -5.59 29.97 0.76
CA GLY A 177 -7.00 30.03 1.16
C GLY A 177 -7.98 30.32 0.01
N ASN A 178 -7.49 30.73 -1.17
CA ASN A 178 -8.36 30.95 -2.32
C ASN A 178 -9.03 29.65 -2.76
N GLN A 179 -10.26 29.75 -3.27
CA GLN A 179 -11.00 28.61 -3.82
C GLN A 179 -11.54 28.96 -5.20
N MET A 180 -11.69 27.94 -6.04
CA MET A 180 -12.30 28.05 -7.36
C MET A 180 -13.08 26.76 -7.66
N SER A 181 -14.38 26.88 -7.89
CA SER A 181 -15.21 25.82 -8.45
C SER A 181 -15.25 25.89 -9.98
N GLY A 182 -15.49 24.76 -10.63
CA GLY A 182 -15.77 24.71 -12.06
C GLY A 182 -16.21 23.33 -12.51
N ARG A 183 -16.86 23.27 -13.68
CA ARG A 183 -17.34 22.02 -14.26
C ARG A 183 -16.34 21.43 -15.23
N MET A 184 -15.81 20.25 -14.92
CA MET A 184 -15.00 19.44 -15.83
C MET A 184 -15.88 18.46 -16.60
N SER A 185 -15.72 18.41 -17.93
CA SER A 185 -16.23 17.31 -18.74
C SER A 185 -15.10 16.36 -19.10
N SER A 186 -15.42 15.09 -19.34
CA SER A 186 -14.44 14.08 -19.81
C SER A 186 -13.76 14.45 -21.14
N ALA A 187 -14.31 15.42 -21.88
CA ALA A 187 -13.72 15.98 -23.10
C ALA A 187 -12.61 17.03 -22.84
N VAL A 188 -12.35 17.43 -21.59
CA VAL A 188 -11.34 18.46 -21.27
C VAL A 188 -9.92 17.90 -21.44
N THR A 189 -9.19 18.42 -22.43
CA THR A 189 -7.86 17.92 -22.78
C THR A 189 -6.79 18.43 -21.80
N LYS A 190 -5.68 17.69 -21.63
CA LYS A 190 -4.48 18.11 -20.86
C LYS A 190 -4.00 19.54 -21.21
N ARG A 191 -4.23 20.00 -22.45
CA ARG A 191 -3.92 21.36 -22.94
C ARG A 191 -4.81 22.46 -22.33
N GLN A 192 -6.08 22.17 -22.05
CA GLN A 192 -7.01 23.10 -21.38
C GLN A 192 -6.66 23.22 -19.89
N ILE A 193 -6.31 22.12 -19.22
CA ILE A 193 -5.86 22.12 -17.81
C ILE A 193 -4.64 23.05 -17.63
N ARG A 194 -3.59 22.90 -18.46
CA ARG A 194 -2.41 23.78 -18.43
C ARG A 194 -2.74 25.26 -18.69
N ARG A 195 -3.73 25.55 -19.55
CA ARG A 195 -4.20 26.91 -19.85
C ARG A 195 -5.02 27.53 -18.72
N LEU A 196 -5.76 26.73 -17.95
CA LEU A 196 -6.46 27.20 -16.76
C LEU A 196 -5.47 27.50 -15.63
N GLN A 197 -4.54 26.58 -15.37
CA GLN A 197 -3.45 26.78 -14.39
C GLN A 197 -2.66 28.08 -14.67
N SER A 198 -2.27 28.33 -15.92
CA SER A 198 -1.48 29.52 -16.28
C SER A 198 -2.24 30.85 -16.27
N ARG A 199 -3.58 30.83 -16.23
CA ARG A 199 -4.42 32.03 -16.01
C ARG A 199 -4.65 32.32 -14.53
N LEU A 200 -4.77 31.28 -13.70
CA LEU A 200 -5.04 31.40 -12.26
C LEU A 200 -3.78 31.80 -11.47
N LEU A 201 -2.62 31.27 -11.85
CA LEU A 201 -1.30 31.74 -11.36
C LEU A 201 -1.02 33.22 -11.68
N LYS A 202 -1.82 33.86 -12.55
CA LYS A 202 -1.75 35.30 -12.89
C LYS A 202 -2.82 36.15 -12.19
N GLY A 203 -3.51 35.61 -11.19
CA GLY A 203 -4.32 36.41 -10.27
C GLY A 203 -5.64 36.98 -10.81
N GLN A 204 -6.24 36.39 -11.85
CA GLN A 204 -7.60 36.77 -12.26
C GLN A 204 -8.67 36.03 -11.40
N PRO A 205 -9.57 36.74 -10.70
CA PRO A 205 -10.60 36.11 -9.87
C PRO A 205 -11.70 35.43 -10.70
N SER A 206 -12.31 34.37 -10.14
CA SER A 206 -13.39 33.63 -10.78
C SER A 206 -14.79 34.21 -10.50
N LEU A 207 -15.69 34.08 -11.49
CA LEU A 207 -17.07 34.56 -11.46
C LEU A 207 -17.97 33.76 -10.51
N SER A 208 -18.88 34.45 -9.82
CA SER A 208 -19.93 33.85 -8.98
C SER A 208 -21.20 33.51 -9.78
N VAL A 209 -21.98 32.54 -9.32
CA VAL A 209 -23.35 32.26 -9.80
C VAL A 209 -24.30 32.17 -8.61
N LYS A 210 -25.53 32.65 -8.79
CA LYS A 210 -26.49 33.03 -7.74
C LYS A 210 -27.30 31.85 -7.17
N SER A 211 -27.86 32.09 -5.98
CA SER A 211 -28.78 31.19 -5.27
C SER A 211 -30.18 31.13 -5.91
N ASP A 212 -30.89 30.01 -5.69
CA ASP A 212 -32.15 30.00 -4.91
C ASP A 212 -32.80 28.61 -4.82
N ASN A 213 -33.28 28.24 -3.62
CA ASN A 213 -34.54 27.51 -3.33
C ASN A 213 -34.59 26.93 -1.90
N ARG A 214 -35.16 27.67 -0.94
CA ARG A 214 -35.11 27.33 0.50
C ARG A 214 -35.99 26.16 0.99
N LYS A 215 -36.99 25.68 0.22
CA LYS A 215 -37.95 24.67 0.73
C LYS A 215 -37.58 23.20 0.49
N LYS A 216 -36.68 22.89 -0.46
CA LYS A 216 -36.07 21.53 -0.57
C LYS A 216 -34.93 21.30 0.44
N ALA A 217 -34.40 22.37 1.03
CA ALA A 217 -33.16 22.34 1.81
C ALA A 217 -33.23 21.60 3.16
N VAL A 218 -34.40 21.50 3.81
CA VAL A 218 -34.51 20.94 5.16
C VAL A 218 -34.44 19.41 5.16
N GLN A 219 -35.17 18.75 4.26
CA GLN A 219 -35.15 17.29 4.14
C GLN A 219 -33.92 16.78 3.38
N LEU A 220 -33.34 17.59 2.47
CA LEU A 220 -31.96 17.38 2.02
C LEU A 220 -30.99 17.53 3.19
N GLY A 221 -31.16 18.53 4.06
CA GLY A 221 -30.26 18.88 5.15
C GLY A 221 -29.92 17.70 6.05
N GLY A 222 -30.90 16.96 6.57
CA GLY A 222 -30.61 15.78 7.42
C GLY A 222 -29.86 14.65 6.71
N ARG A 223 -30.03 14.52 5.38
CA ARG A 223 -29.29 13.55 4.56
C ARG A 223 -27.89 14.08 4.20
N LEU A 224 -27.78 15.37 3.88
CA LEU A 224 -26.52 16.08 3.67
C LEU A 224 -25.66 16.08 4.92
N GLU A 225 -26.22 16.25 6.12
CA GLU A 225 -25.44 16.26 7.37
C GLU A 225 -24.89 14.86 7.67
N LYS A 226 -25.63 13.80 7.34
CA LYS A 226 -25.16 12.41 7.44
C LYS A 226 -24.11 12.07 6.38
N GLU A 227 -24.31 12.53 5.13
CA GLU A 227 -23.33 12.38 4.04
C GLU A 227 -22.07 13.21 4.31
N LYS A 228 -22.20 14.45 4.79
CA LYS A 228 -21.12 15.36 5.22
C LYS A 228 -20.35 14.79 6.39
N ARG A 229 -21.03 14.28 7.44
CA ARG A 229 -20.36 13.61 8.56
C ARG A 229 -19.61 12.36 8.11
N ALA A 230 -20.17 11.56 7.21
CA ALA A 230 -19.44 10.44 6.60
C ALA A 230 -18.23 10.91 5.77
N LEU A 231 -18.34 12.06 5.08
CA LEU A 231 -17.26 12.71 4.35
C LEU A 231 -16.17 13.28 5.27
N GLU A 232 -16.54 13.85 6.41
CA GLU A 232 -15.65 14.38 7.45
C GLU A 232 -14.93 13.23 8.19
N GLU A 233 -15.63 12.14 8.53
CA GLU A 233 -15.05 10.93 9.09
C GLU A 233 -14.12 10.22 8.08
N ALA A 234 -14.50 10.19 6.79
CA ALA A 234 -13.61 9.74 5.72
C ALA A 234 -12.40 10.68 5.56
N MET A 235 -12.57 12.00 5.62
CA MET A 235 -11.48 12.98 5.59
C MET A 235 -10.53 12.88 6.77
N ALA A 236 -11.02 12.61 7.98
CA ALA A 236 -10.18 12.34 9.14
C ALA A 236 -9.32 11.09 8.90
N ARG A 237 -9.93 10.00 8.43
CA ARG A 237 -9.23 8.76 8.04
C ARG A 237 -8.24 8.99 6.88
N TYR A 238 -8.55 9.85 5.91
CA TYR A 238 -7.62 10.21 4.84
C TYR A 238 -6.39 10.96 5.38
N GLN A 239 -6.58 11.91 6.31
CA GLN A 239 -5.48 12.65 6.94
C GLN A 239 -4.62 11.73 7.81
N GLU A 240 -5.23 10.79 8.52
CA GLU A 240 -4.54 9.75 9.30
C GLU A 240 -3.74 8.81 8.38
N ASN A 241 -4.36 8.26 7.33
CA ASN A 241 -3.70 7.44 6.32
C ASN A 241 -2.52 8.17 5.65
N ALA A 242 -2.72 9.44 5.26
CA ALA A 242 -1.66 10.25 4.65
C ALA A 242 -0.50 10.48 5.62
N ARG A 243 -0.78 10.81 6.89
CA ARG A 243 0.25 10.93 7.93
C ARG A 243 0.99 9.62 8.16
N PHE A 244 0.29 8.49 8.20
CA PHE A 244 0.89 7.17 8.37
C PHE A 244 1.87 6.85 7.22
N ILE A 245 1.43 6.99 5.97
CA ILE A 245 2.28 6.73 4.79
C ILE A 245 3.49 7.67 4.76
N MET A 246 3.30 8.95 5.07
CA MET A 246 4.38 9.93 5.07
C MET A 246 5.38 9.70 6.20
N ALA A 247 4.92 9.37 7.41
CA ALA A 247 5.78 9.02 8.54
C ALA A 247 6.56 7.72 8.29
N GLU A 248 5.95 6.73 7.63
CA GLU A 248 6.64 5.51 7.20
C GLU A 248 7.66 5.79 6.09
N HIS A 249 7.36 6.69 5.15
CA HIS A 249 8.32 7.15 4.14
C HIS A 249 9.52 7.86 4.78
N GLU A 250 9.27 8.78 5.71
CA GLU A 250 10.29 9.50 6.47
C GLU A 250 11.15 8.56 7.34
N ALA A 251 10.52 7.60 8.03
CA ALA A 251 11.23 6.57 8.80
C ALA A 251 12.13 5.69 7.93
N VAL A 252 11.66 5.25 6.76
CA VAL A 252 12.46 4.47 5.79
C VAL A 252 13.63 5.30 5.25
N HIS A 253 13.42 6.58 4.94
CA HIS A 253 14.50 7.45 4.47
C HIS A 253 15.57 7.66 5.55
N ASN A 254 15.15 7.96 6.78
CA ASN A 254 16.04 8.13 7.94
C ASN A 254 16.84 6.86 8.28
N ASP A 255 16.24 5.67 8.15
CA ASP A 255 16.95 4.39 8.32
C ASP A 255 17.96 4.11 7.19
N GLN A 256 17.62 4.43 5.94
CA GLN A 256 18.55 4.36 4.81
C GLN A 256 19.74 5.32 4.99
N GLU A 257 19.50 6.56 5.41
CA GLU A 257 20.56 7.53 5.71
C GLU A 257 21.45 7.06 6.87
N ARG A 258 20.88 6.57 7.98
CA ARG A 258 21.65 5.98 9.10
C ARG A 258 22.51 4.81 8.64
N LYS A 259 21.98 3.90 7.82
CA LYS A 259 22.74 2.78 7.23
C LYS A 259 23.85 3.27 6.30
N LEU A 260 23.63 4.35 5.55
CA LEU A 260 24.65 4.97 4.71
C LEU A 260 25.77 5.60 5.54
N LEU A 261 25.41 6.38 6.57
CA LEU A 261 26.33 7.04 7.50
C LEU A 261 27.20 6.00 8.23
N ASN A 262 26.60 4.97 8.84
CA ASN A 262 27.33 3.88 9.49
C ASN A 262 28.32 3.18 8.53
N LYS A 263 27.94 3.02 7.25
CA LYS A 263 28.80 2.43 6.21
C LYS A 263 29.94 3.37 5.76
N ILE A 264 29.73 4.68 5.81
CA ILE A 264 30.76 5.71 5.57
C ILE A 264 31.73 5.76 6.76
N GLU A 265 31.23 5.80 7.99
CA GLU A 265 32.04 5.77 9.21
C GLU A 265 32.90 4.51 9.30
N ALA A 266 32.33 3.33 9.01
CA ALA A 266 33.06 2.06 8.96
C ALA A 266 34.11 1.99 7.83
N ARG A 267 34.00 2.84 6.80
CA ARG A 267 35.05 3.03 5.78
C ARG A 267 36.12 4.02 6.26
N LEU A 268 35.72 5.14 6.87
CA LEU A 268 36.63 6.15 7.40
C LEU A 268 37.50 5.61 8.56
N SER A 269 36.95 4.76 9.43
CA SER A 269 37.71 4.11 10.50
C SER A 269 38.79 3.16 9.95
N LYS A 270 38.47 2.36 8.92
CA LYS A 270 39.44 1.50 8.22
C LYS A 270 40.53 2.28 7.46
N VAL A 271 40.22 3.48 6.96
CA VAL A 271 41.23 4.38 6.36
C VAL A 271 42.14 4.97 7.44
N LYS A 272 41.59 5.36 8.59
CA LYS A 272 42.38 5.84 9.74
C LYS A 272 43.31 4.75 10.28
N SER A 273 42.83 3.52 10.48
CA SER A 273 43.66 2.41 11.00
C SER A 273 44.75 1.95 10.04
N LYS A 274 44.55 2.11 8.71
CA LYS A 274 45.61 1.86 7.72
C LYS A 274 46.70 2.94 7.74
N ARG A 275 46.37 4.20 8.03
CA ARG A 275 47.38 5.27 8.13
C ARG A 275 48.27 5.10 9.37
N THR A 276 47.73 4.66 10.50
CA THR A 276 48.52 4.40 11.73
C THR A 276 49.49 3.23 11.60
N PHE A 277 49.32 2.32 10.63
CA PHE A 277 50.24 1.21 10.38
C PHE A 277 51.42 1.55 9.45
N CYS A 278 51.42 2.72 8.80
CA CYS A 278 52.53 3.20 7.97
C CYS A 278 53.40 4.26 8.68
N SER A 279 53.21 4.46 9.99
CA SER A 279 53.94 5.44 10.79
C SER A 279 54.50 4.80 12.07
N SER A 280 55.43 3.87 11.88
CA SER A 280 56.39 3.46 12.89
C SER A 280 57.78 3.50 12.23
N PRO A 281 58.78 4.14 12.85
CA PRO A 281 60.12 4.33 12.25
C PRO A 281 60.95 3.04 12.21
#